data_AF-A0A523J8J3-F1
#
_entry.id   AF-A0A523J8J3-F1
#
_cell.length_a   1.000
_cell.length_b   1.000
_cell.length_c   1.000
_cell.angle_alpha   90.00
_cell.angle_beta   90.00
_cell.angle_gamma   90.00
#
_symmetry.space_group_name_H-M   'P 1'
#
loop_
_entity.id
_entity.type
_entity.pdbx_description
1 polymer ?
#
loop_
_entity_poly.entity_id
_entity_poly.type
_entity_poly.pdbx_seq_one_letter_code
_entity_poly.pdbx_strand_id
1 'polypeptide(L)'
;MKIVIIILMLMPPNVLAIGTSYTFIIKVTPKRIHVISPTKANKDVTIIIKNESLSSIYGKVIEEGGSYAKFVAIPKNGHKTVTISGFKSGKNYYFVPLSPPYQELKLKVGGDPYEIPPEI
;
A
#
# COMPACT_ATOMS: atom_id res chain seq x y z
N MET A 1 32.12 -1.08 41.38
CA MET A 1 32.03 -0.64 39.97
C MET A 1 31.80 -1.79 38.95
N LYS A 2 31.25 -2.96 39.35
CA LYS A 2 30.99 -4.10 38.45
C LYS A 2 29.51 -4.29 38.06
N ILE A 3 28.57 -3.68 38.80
CA ILE A 3 27.12 -3.86 38.59
C ILE A 3 26.56 -2.96 37.47
N VAL A 4 27.20 -1.82 37.20
CA VAL A 4 26.73 -0.85 36.18
C VAL A 4 26.85 -1.40 34.75
N ILE A 5 27.77 -2.34 34.50
CA ILE A 5 28.00 -2.93 33.17
C ILE A 5 26.85 -3.87 32.75
N ILE A 6 26.19 -4.53 33.71
CA ILE A 6 25.13 -5.51 33.42
C ILE A 6 23.85 -4.81 32.93
N ILE A 7 23.55 -3.61 33.43
CA ILE A 7 22.34 -2.86 33.04
C ILE A 7 22.44 -2.28 31.62
N LEU A 8 23.64 -2.03 31.12
CA LEU A 8 23.83 -1.51 29.76
C LEU A 8 23.62 -2.59 28.68
N MET A 9 23.72 -3.88 29.02
CA MET A 9 23.46 -4.99 28.10
C MET A 9 21.98 -5.37 27.96
N LEU A 10 21.09 -4.75 28.74
CA LEU A 10 19.64 -5.02 28.73
C LEU A 10 18.84 -4.08 27.84
N MET A 11 19.49 -3.18 27.08
CA MET A 11 18.77 -2.37 26.10
C MET A 11 18.45 -3.23 24.86
N PRO A 12 17.17 -3.46 24.53
CA PRO A 12 16.82 -4.18 23.31
C PRO A 12 17.26 -3.37 22.09
N PRO A 13 17.75 -4.02 21.01
CA PRO A 13 18.05 -3.31 19.79
C PRO A 13 16.77 -2.69 19.25
N ASN A 14 16.81 -1.39 18.94
CA ASN A 14 15.74 -0.71 18.22
C ASN A 14 15.61 -1.36 16.83
N VAL A 15 14.68 -2.30 16.68
CA VAL A 15 14.33 -2.88 15.40
C VAL A 15 13.62 -1.80 14.59
N LEU A 16 14.38 -1.15 13.71
CA LEU A 16 13.83 -0.27 12.69
C LEU A 16 13.03 -1.13 11.72
N ALA A 17 11.70 -0.97 11.75
CA ALA A 17 10.81 -1.59 10.79
C ALA A 17 11.07 -0.98 9.40
N ILE A 18 11.91 -1.65 8.61
CA ILE A 18 12.12 -1.32 7.20
C ILE A 18 10.86 -1.76 6.46
N GLY A 19 10.01 -0.80 6.09
CA GLY A 19 8.94 -1.03 5.12
C GLY A 19 9.53 -1.65 3.86
N THR A 20 9.00 -2.79 3.43
CA THR A 20 9.58 -3.57 2.33
C THR A 20 9.64 -2.72 1.06
N SER A 21 10.81 -2.68 0.40
CA SER A 21 11.12 -1.77 -0.71
C SER A 21 10.21 -1.91 -1.94
N TYR A 22 9.31 -2.90 -1.98
CA TYR A 22 8.51 -3.35 -3.12
C TYR A 22 6.99 -3.37 -2.85
N THR A 23 6.54 -2.73 -1.76
CA THR A 23 5.13 -2.70 -1.38
C THR A 23 4.49 -1.33 -1.54
N PHE A 24 3.35 -1.29 -2.23
CA PHE A 24 2.41 -0.17 -2.17
C PHE A 24 1.49 -0.31 -0.96
N ILE A 25 1.26 0.78 -0.24
CA ILE A 25 0.26 0.83 0.82
C ILE A 25 -0.77 1.89 0.45
N ILE A 26 -1.99 1.46 0.14
CA ILE A 26 -3.13 2.33 -0.14
C ILE A 26 -4.00 2.36 1.12
N LYS A 27 -4.06 3.50 1.79
CA LYS A 27 -4.95 3.73 2.94
C LYS A 27 -6.15 4.53 2.50
N VAL A 28 -7.33 3.92 2.58
CA VAL A 28 -8.59 4.59 2.26
C VAL A 28 -9.23 5.03 3.57
N THR A 29 -9.30 6.34 3.78
CA THR A 29 -10.02 6.96 4.89
C THR A 29 -11.30 7.62 4.37
N PRO A 30 -12.27 7.93 5.24
CA PRO A 30 -13.51 8.59 4.82
C PRO A 30 -13.29 9.93 4.10
N LYS A 31 -12.16 10.60 4.35
CA LYS A 31 -11.90 11.96 3.84
C LYS A 31 -10.83 12.01 2.74
N ARG A 32 -10.02 10.98 2.56
CA ARG A 32 -8.88 10.98 1.62
C ARG A 32 -8.31 9.59 1.41
N ILE A 33 -7.67 9.40 0.27
CA ILE A 33 -6.86 8.20 0.00
C ILE A 33 -5.39 8.59 0.10
N HIS A 34 -4.64 7.90 0.95
CA HIS A 34 -3.21 8.11 1.13
C HIS A 34 -2.44 6.92 0.56
N VAL A 35 -1.49 7.18 -0.34
CA VAL A 35 -0.71 6.12 -0.98
C VAL A 35 0.76 6.27 -0.66
N ILE A 36 1.34 5.20 -0.10
CA ILE A 36 2.77 5.06 0.12
C ILE A 36 3.31 4.19 -1.00
N SER A 37 4.19 4.77 -1.80
CA SER A 37 4.83 4.09 -2.90
C SER A 37 6.09 3.35 -2.46
N PRO A 38 6.41 2.21 -3.09
CA PRO A 38 7.66 1.52 -2.86
C PRO A 38 8.82 2.29 -3.49
N THR A 39 9.99 2.26 -2.85
CA THR A 39 11.21 2.90 -3.36
C THR A 39 11.79 2.16 -4.56
N LYS A 40 11.51 0.86 -4.71
CA LYS A 40 11.96 0.03 -5.83
C LYS A 40 10.82 -0.88 -6.30
N ALA A 41 10.93 -1.41 -7.51
CA ALA A 41 10.07 -2.50 -7.98
C ALA A 41 10.93 -3.70 -8.37
N ASN A 42 10.43 -4.90 -8.09
CA ASN A 42 10.98 -6.15 -8.59
C ASN A 42 9.90 -6.84 -9.44
N LYS A 43 10.09 -8.13 -9.77
CA LYS A 43 9.11 -8.91 -10.53
C LYS A 43 7.76 -9.07 -9.81
N ASP A 44 7.72 -8.97 -8.48
CA ASP A 44 6.55 -9.23 -7.66
C ASP A 44 6.26 -8.04 -6.74
N VAL A 45 5.37 -7.15 -7.19
CA VAL A 45 4.97 -5.99 -6.40
C VAL A 45 3.76 -6.33 -5.56
N THR A 46 3.83 -6.00 -4.28
CA THR A 46 2.72 -6.20 -3.35
C THR A 46 1.95 -4.90 -3.15
N ILE A 47 0.63 -4.96 -3.17
CA ILE A 47 -0.26 -3.84 -2.88
C ILE A 47 -1.08 -4.23 -1.66
N ILE A 48 -0.93 -3.45 -0.59
CA ILE A 48 -1.73 -3.58 0.63
C ILE A 48 -2.75 -2.46 0.62
N ILE A 49 -4.02 -2.82 0.55
CA ILE A 49 -5.15 -1.89 0.58
C ILE A 49 -5.75 -1.96 1.98
N LYS A 50 -5.63 -0.88 2.75
CA LYS A 50 -6.22 -0.72 4.09
C LYS A 50 -7.48 0.13 3.98
N ASN A 51 -8.58 -0.42 4.46
CA ASN A 51 -9.85 0.30 4.57
C ASN A 51 -10.02 0.77 6.01
N GLU A 52 -9.78 2.05 6.26
CA GLU A 52 -10.00 2.70 7.57
C GLU A 52 -11.38 3.39 7.61
N SER A 53 -12.29 2.99 6.73
CA SER A 53 -13.64 3.52 6.61
C SER A 53 -14.68 2.58 7.21
N LEU A 54 -15.89 3.12 7.47
CA LEU A 54 -17.00 2.38 8.09
C LEU A 54 -17.76 1.47 7.11
N SER A 55 -17.59 1.67 5.81
CA SER A 55 -18.18 0.88 4.73
C SER A 55 -17.15 -0.06 4.10
N SER A 56 -17.60 -1.17 3.52
CA SER A 56 -16.75 -2.02 2.69
C SER A 56 -16.38 -1.31 1.39
N ILE A 57 -15.19 -1.63 0.87
CA ILE A 57 -14.68 -1.10 -0.41
C ILE A 57 -14.55 -2.25 -1.39
N TYR A 58 -15.08 -2.05 -2.59
CA TYR A 58 -14.92 -2.94 -3.73
C TYR A 58 -14.13 -2.23 -4.80
N GLY A 59 -13.16 -2.90 -5.40
CA GLY A 59 -12.30 -2.31 -6.41
C GLY A 59 -11.63 -3.36 -7.28
N LYS A 60 -10.81 -2.89 -8.21
CA LYS A 60 -9.93 -3.72 -9.01
C LYS A 60 -8.57 -3.08 -9.17
N VAL A 61 -7.53 -3.90 -9.21
CA VAL A 61 -6.20 -3.48 -9.64
C VAL A 61 -6.03 -3.89 -11.09
N ILE A 62 -5.66 -2.95 -11.95
CA ILE A 62 -5.49 -3.18 -13.40
C ILE A 62 -4.12 -2.72 -13.89
N GLU A 63 -3.64 -3.37 -14.94
CA GLU A 63 -2.51 -2.90 -15.75
C GLU A 63 -3.04 -2.08 -16.94
N GLU A 64 -2.27 -1.07 -17.37
CA GLU A 64 -2.52 -0.33 -18.60
C GLU A 64 -2.64 -1.26 -19.80
N GLY A 65 -3.72 -1.13 -20.56
CA GLY A 65 -4.06 -2.04 -21.66
C GLY A 65 -4.82 -3.30 -21.21
N GLY A 66 -5.15 -3.45 -19.92
CA GLY A 66 -6.13 -4.43 -19.43
C GLY A 66 -5.66 -5.89 -19.38
N SER A 67 -4.39 -6.17 -19.66
CA SER A 67 -3.83 -7.53 -19.65
C SER A 67 -3.84 -8.19 -18.26
N TYR A 68 -3.91 -7.40 -17.20
CA TYR A 68 -4.06 -7.85 -15.82
C TYR A 68 -5.23 -7.10 -15.17
N ALA A 69 -6.09 -7.85 -14.49
CA ALA A 69 -7.15 -7.31 -13.65
C ALA A 69 -7.38 -8.24 -12.45
N LYS A 70 -7.35 -7.68 -11.23
CA LYS A 70 -7.67 -8.42 -10.01
C LYS A 70 -8.66 -7.65 -9.15
N PHE A 71 -9.84 -8.25 -8.96
CA PHE A 71 -10.88 -7.69 -8.11
C PHE A 71 -10.54 -7.90 -6.63
N VAL A 72 -10.90 -6.90 -5.82
CA VAL A 72 -10.72 -6.89 -4.38
C VAL A 72 -12.00 -6.45 -3.69
N ALA A 73 -12.31 -7.16 -2.61
CA ALA A 73 -13.28 -6.74 -1.62
C ALA A 73 -12.52 -6.53 -0.30
N ILE A 74 -12.53 -5.29 0.20
CA ILE A 74 -11.89 -4.91 1.46
C ILE A 74 -12.99 -4.60 2.47
N PRO A 75 -13.18 -5.43 3.51
CA PRO A 75 -14.22 -5.18 4.51
C PRO A 75 -13.92 -3.90 5.29
N LYS A 76 -14.96 -3.33 5.94
CA LYS A 76 -14.82 -2.18 6.84
C LYS A 76 -13.73 -2.43 7.90
N ASN A 77 -12.91 -1.42 8.19
CA ASN A 77 -11.77 -1.52 9.12
C ASN A 77 -10.80 -2.69 8.82
N GLY A 78 -10.80 -3.20 7.58
CA GLY A 78 -10.03 -4.36 7.16
C GLY A 78 -8.90 -4.01 6.21
N HIS A 79 -8.21 -5.04 5.73
CA HIS A 79 -7.21 -4.89 4.69
C HIS A 79 -7.23 -6.05 3.71
N LYS A 80 -6.72 -5.82 2.50
CA LYS A 80 -6.49 -6.84 1.50
C LYS A 80 -5.13 -6.68 0.87
N THR A 81 -4.44 -7.80 0.68
CA THR A 81 -3.16 -7.85 -0.02
C THR A 81 -3.35 -8.43 -1.41
N VAL A 82 -2.78 -7.76 -2.40
CA VAL A 82 -2.73 -8.19 -3.80
C VAL A 82 -1.28 -8.22 -4.23
N THR A 83 -0.83 -9.35 -4.77
CA THR A 83 0.48 -9.44 -5.41
C THR A 83 0.30 -9.42 -6.91
N ILE A 84 1.03 -8.52 -7.57
CA ILE A 84 1.16 -8.47 -9.02
C ILE A 84 2.44 -9.19 -9.40
N SER A 85 2.31 -10.38 -9.98
CA SER A 85 3.44 -11.12 -10.53
C SER A 85 3.72 -10.68 -11.96
N GLY A 86 5.01 -10.50 -12.27
CA GLY A 86 5.46 -10.00 -13.57
C GLY A 86 5.34 -8.48 -13.71
N PHE A 87 5.49 -7.73 -12.62
CA PHE A 87 5.49 -6.27 -12.65
C PHE A 87 6.56 -5.73 -13.61
N LYS A 88 6.14 -4.88 -14.56
CA LYS A 88 7.03 -4.30 -15.58
C LYS A 88 7.31 -2.83 -15.28
N SER A 89 8.57 -2.51 -15.01
CA SER A 89 9.02 -1.12 -14.90
C SER A 89 8.77 -0.39 -16.24
N GLY A 90 7.98 0.68 -16.22
CA GLY A 90 7.57 1.44 -17.41
C GLY A 90 6.11 1.25 -17.83
N LYS A 91 5.40 0.26 -17.28
CA LYS A 91 3.94 0.15 -17.44
C LYS A 91 3.20 0.82 -16.30
N ASN A 92 2.04 1.39 -16.61
CA ASN A 92 1.18 2.00 -15.60
C ASN A 92 0.25 0.94 -14.99
N TYR A 93 0.10 0.98 -13.67
CA TYR A 93 -0.86 0.17 -12.93
C TYR A 93 -1.81 1.09 -12.18
N TYR A 94 -3.06 0.67 -12.06
CA TYR A 94 -4.13 1.48 -11.47
C TYR A 94 -4.90 0.68 -10.43
N PHE A 95 -5.25 1.32 -9.33
CA PHE A 95 -6.31 0.85 -8.44
C PHE A 95 -7.58 1.63 -8.76
N VAL A 96 -8.63 0.91 -9.16
CA VAL A 96 -9.92 1.48 -9.54
C VAL A 96 -10.95 1.06 -8.51
N PRO A 97 -11.39 1.98 -7.63
CA PRO A 97 -12.48 1.73 -6.69
C PRO A 97 -13.81 1.70 -7.45
N LEU A 98 -14.55 0.60 -7.29
CA LEU A 98 -15.85 0.37 -7.92
C LEU A 98 -17.01 0.78 -6.99
N SER A 99 -16.83 0.63 -5.68
CA SER A 99 -17.82 1.04 -4.69
C SER A 99 -17.15 1.28 -3.32
N PRO A 100 -17.24 2.48 -2.74
CA PRO A 100 -17.75 3.71 -3.37
C PRO A 100 -16.90 4.07 -4.60
N PRO A 101 -17.48 4.66 -5.66
CA PRO A 101 -16.69 5.15 -6.79
C PRO A 101 -15.83 6.34 -6.35
N TYR A 102 -14.56 6.33 -6.78
CA TYR A 102 -13.63 7.46 -6.63
C TYR A 102 -12.75 7.52 -7.89
N GLN A 103 -11.92 8.55 -7.96
CA GLN A 103 -10.90 8.69 -8.99
C GLN A 103 -9.98 7.46 -9.08
N GLU A 104 -9.64 7.08 -10.30
CA GLU A 104 -8.67 6.02 -10.58
C GLU A 104 -7.27 6.37 -10.07
N LEU A 105 -6.65 5.41 -9.40
CA LEU A 105 -5.45 5.61 -8.61
C LEU A 105 -4.22 5.06 -9.32
N LYS A 106 -3.44 5.94 -9.94
CA LYS A 106 -2.21 5.56 -10.65
C LYS A 106 -1.08 5.20 -9.67
N LEU A 107 -0.69 3.92 -9.66
CA LEU A 107 0.39 3.39 -8.82
C LEU A 107 1.75 3.76 -9.41
N LYS A 108 2.41 4.77 -8.83
CA LYS A 108 3.74 5.25 -9.24
C LYS A 108 4.83 4.68 -8.32
N VAL A 109 5.77 3.92 -8.87
CA VAL A 109 6.95 3.43 -8.13
C VAL A 109 7.95 4.58 -7.94
N GLY A 110 8.64 4.62 -6.79
CA GLY A 110 9.73 5.56 -6.53
C GLY A 110 9.31 7.01 -6.31
N GLY A 111 8.00 7.27 -6.18
CA GLY A 111 7.49 8.60 -5.83
C GLY A 111 7.32 8.79 -4.33
N ASP A 112 7.24 10.05 -3.92
CA ASP A 112 6.85 10.42 -2.55
C ASP A 112 5.41 9.95 -2.25
N PRO A 113 5.08 9.73 -0.97
CA PRO A 113 3.70 9.50 -0.57
C PRO A 113 2.79 10.62 -1.07
N TYR A 114 1.64 10.27 -1.63
CA TYR A 114 0.71 11.24 -2.19
C TYR A 114 -0.71 10.99 -1.68
N GLU A 115 -1.48 12.07 -1.62
CA GLU A 115 -2.88 12.04 -1.21
C GLU A 115 -3.79 12.37 -2.39
N ILE A 116 -4.93 11.69 -2.43
CA ILE A 116 -5.99 11.99 -3.39
C ILE A 116 -7.19 12.50 -2.59
N PRO A 117 -7.64 13.74 -2.87
CA PRO A 117 -8.80 14.30 -2.21
C PRO A 117 -10.06 13.50 -2.59
N PRO A 118 -11.11 13.53 -1.75
CA PRO A 118 -12.39 12.95 -2.11
C PRO A 118 -12.97 13.78 -3.27
N GLU A 119 -13.60 13.13 -4.25
CA GLU A 119 -14.38 13.84 -5.27
C GLU A 119 -15.47 14.64 -4.54
N ILE A 120 -15.55 15.93 -4.85
CA ILE A 120 -16.51 16.91 -4.29
C ILE A 120 -17.86 16.70 -4.96
#